data_AF-A0A3D8R4S0-F1
#
_entry.id   AF-A0A3D8R4S0-F1
#
_cell.length_a   1.000
_cell.length_b   1.000
_cell.length_c   1.000
_cell.angle_alpha   90.00
_cell.angle_beta   90.00
_cell.angle_gamma   90.00
#
_symmetry.space_group_name_H-M   'P 1'
#
loop_
_entity.id
_entity.type
_entity.pdbx_description
1 polymer ?
#
loop_
_entity_poly.entity_id
_entity_poly.type
_entity_poly.pdbx_seq_one_letter_code
_entity_poly.pdbx_strand_id
1 'polypeptide(L)'
;MPTDKISKRWLEGATEWAPEDDWDPHAYCEWLHRLAEAKNGLATKCRDIDWALIQEVKALCDKHKSGYKSGTKDVHVTDAGKILVRYISAYNWYTRASFEQVEDNRKVHRTLMHLGDLGTAMKQYDVARMLDKAANKVHMDKAVKEIFAEFMKDAEAGLPVCLDWRMKLNPHDSTSNAFFETLIDKRQENGSLPKVSELGPIIEQLIKDRPNAFAKWMVTDIPKVIESDKRLELLVRLRTDAGLPNLAENFEKSYICLKPLVGSPELGFLLQKAGRLEKESLSWEQVVGPAVTAIQNMGLQSKGCSAEVLAGIAKEYMRPVL
;
A
#
# COMPACT_ATOMS: atom_id res chain seq x y z
N MET A 1 -21.91 -36.50 -3.13
CA MET A 1 -21.29 -35.16 -3.02
C MET A 1 -19.85 -35.25 -3.53
N PRO A 2 -19.33 -34.24 -4.26
CA PRO A 2 -18.13 -34.38 -5.10
C PRO A 2 -16.82 -33.87 -4.45
N THR A 3 -16.71 -33.86 -3.13
CA THR A 3 -15.49 -33.48 -2.39
C THR A 3 -14.46 -34.61 -2.31
N ASP A 4 -14.89 -35.87 -2.32
CA ASP A 4 -14.01 -37.04 -2.15
C ASP A 4 -13.10 -37.33 -3.35
N LYS A 5 -13.50 -36.90 -4.56
CA LYS A 5 -12.69 -37.11 -5.78
C LYS A 5 -11.53 -36.14 -5.94
N ILE A 6 -11.63 -34.95 -5.33
CA ILE A 6 -10.54 -33.96 -5.37
C ILE A 6 -9.45 -34.37 -4.37
N SER A 7 -9.83 -34.74 -3.14
CA SER A 7 -8.91 -35.19 -2.09
C SER A 7 -8.08 -36.43 -2.50
N LYS A 8 -8.72 -37.47 -3.06
CA LYS A 8 -7.99 -38.68 -3.53
C LYS A 8 -6.98 -38.40 -4.64
N ARG A 9 -7.27 -37.49 -5.59
CA ARG A 9 -6.38 -37.20 -6.72
C ARG A 9 -5.03 -36.58 -6.31
N TRP A 10 -5.00 -35.88 -5.17
CA TRP A 10 -3.80 -35.19 -4.69
C TRP A 10 -3.09 -35.92 -3.53
N LEU A 11 -3.77 -36.87 -2.87
CA LEU A 11 -3.31 -37.47 -1.61
C LEU A 11 -3.15 -39.00 -1.64
N GLU A 12 -3.65 -39.72 -2.66
CA GLU A 12 -3.33 -41.15 -2.81
C GLU A 12 -1.87 -41.33 -3.26
N GLY A 13 -1.01 -41.77 -2.34
CA GLY A 13 0.41 -42.05 -2.59
C GLY A 13 1.38 -40.98 -2.08
N ALA A 14 0.90 -39.90 -1.46
CA ALA A 14 1.76 -38.99 -0.72
C ALA A 14 2.20 -39.68 0.57
N THR A 15 3.45 -40.16 0.62
CA THR A 15 4.09 -40.58 1.85
C THR A 15 4.00 -39.41 2.84
N GLU A 16 3.49 -39.67 4.05
CA GLU A 16 3.48 -38.70 5.13
C GLU A 16 4.94 -38.33 5.42
N TRP A 17 5.41 -37.22 4.87
CA TRP A 17 6.80 -36.80 4.93
C TRP A 17 6.96 -35.85 6.11
N ALA A 18 7.58 -36.33 7.18
CA ALA A 18 8.08 -35.48 8.24
C ALA A 18 9.47 -34.95 7.80
N PRO A 19 9.65 -33.63 7.63
CA PRO A 19 10.94 -33.04 7.22
C PRO A 19 12.11 -33.42 8.14
N GLU A 20 11.77 -33.76 9.39
CA GLU A 20 12.65 -34.18 10.47
C GLU A 20 13.25 -35.58 10.25
N ASP A 21 12.60 -36.44 9.46
CA ASP A 21 12.99 -37.85 9.26
C ASP A 21 14.03 -38.05 8.16
N ASP A 22 14.10 -37.14 7.19
CA ASP A 22 15.01 -37.22 6.02
C ASP A 22 16.29 -36.38 6.16
N TRP A 23 16.32 -35.50 7.16
CA TRP A 23 17.38 -34.53 7.37
C TRP A 23 18.02 -34.72 8.73
N ASP A 24 19.34 -34.57 8.78
CA ASP A 24 19.99 -34.37 10.06
C ASP A 24 19.39 -33.10 10.74
N PRO A 25 19.02 -33.15 12.04
CA PRO A 25 18.39 -32.01 12.72
C PRO A 25 19.17 -30.70 12.62
N HIS A 26 20.51 -30.77 12.55
CA HIS A 26 21.34 -29.58 12.38
C HIS A 26 21.22 -29.00 10.95
N ALA A 27 21.22 -29.88 9.94
CA ALA A 27 21.00 -29.48 8.55
C ALA A 27 19.60 -28.89 8.35
N TYR A 28 18.58 -29.44 9.01
CA TYR A 28 17.22 -28.89 9.00
C TYR A 28 17.14 -27.49 9.65
N CYS A 29 17.80 -27.28 10.79
CA CYS A 29 17.87 -25.96 11.41
C CYS A 29 18.64 -24.93 10.55
N GLU A 30 19.77 -25.32 9.94
CA GLU A 30 20.50 -24.47 9.00
C GLU A 30 19.63 -24.10 7.79
N TRP A 31 18.85 -25.04 7.29
CA TRP A 31 17.92 -24.80 6.19
C TRP A 31 16.88 -23.73 6.55
N LEU A 32 16.19 -23.88 7.68
CA LEU A 32 15.21 -22.91 8.14
C LEU A 32 15.82 -21.52 8.34
N HIS A 33 17.06 -21.46 8.87
CA HIS A 33 17.77 -20.19 9.08
C HIS A 33 18.06 -19.48 7.76
N ARG A 34 18.65 -20.18 6.78
CA ARG A 34 18.96 -19.61 5.45
C ARG A 34 17.70 -19.17 4.71
N LEU A 35 16.60 -19.91 4.89
CA LEU A 35 15.30 -19.53 4.34
C LEU A 35 14.79 -18.22 4.94
N ALA A 36 14.91 -18.06 6.26
CA ALA A 36 14.53 -16.84 6.97
C ALA A 36 15.41 -15.65 6.56
N GLU A 37 16.73 -15.85 6.43
CA GLU A 37 17.65 -14.84 5.92
C GLU A 37 17.30 -14.39 4.49
N ALA A 38 16.99 -15.33 3.60
CA ALA A 38 16.57 -15.00 2.23
C ALA A 38 15.25 -14.20 2.21
N LYS A 39 14.27 -14.56 3.05
CA LYS A 39 13.02 -13.79 3.22
C LYS A 39 13.28 -12.38 3.73
N ASN A 40 14.14 -12.22 4.74
CA ASN A 40 14.51 -10.92 5.29
C ASN A 40 15.29 -10.06 4.28
N GLY A 41 16.20 -10.67 3.52
CA GLY A 41 16.94 -10.04 2.44
C GLY A 41 16.02 -9.53 1.33
N LEU A 42 15.00 -10.32 0.94
CA LEU A 42 13.99 -9.91 -0.03
C LEU A 42 13.19 -8.69 0.47
N ALA A 43 12.69 -8.74 1.71
CA ALA A 43 11.92 -7.64 2.29
C ALA A 43 12.74 -6.34 2.37
N THR A 44 14.02 -6.45 2.72
CA THR A 44 14.95 -5.30 2.78
C THR A 44 15.19 -4.72 1.39
N LYS A 45 15.51 -5.55 0.39
CA LYS A 45 15.69 -5.08 -0.99
C LYS A 45 14.44 -4.43 -1.58
N CYS A 46 13.27 -4.98 -1.28
CA CYS A 46 11.99 -4.37 -1.67
C CYS A 46 11.87 -2.95 -1.11
N ARG A 47 12.15 -2.79 0.19
CA ARG A 47 12.16 -1.50 0.87
C ARG A 47 13.17 -0.53 0.26
N ASP A 48 14.37 -1.00 -0.07
CA ASP A 48 15.44 -0.17 -0.64
C ASP A 48 15.08 0.37 -2.03
N ILE A 49 14.46 -0.45 -2.88
CA ILE A 49 13.98 -0.03 -4.21
C ILE A 49 12.88 1.01 -4.08
N ASP A 50 11.88 0.75 -3.24
CA ASP A 50 10.77 1.68 -3.02
C ASP A 50 11.30 3.01 -2.42
N TRP A 51 12.26 2.95 -1.50
CA TRP A 51 12.91 4.14 -0.96
C TRP A 51 13.72 4.91 -2.00
N ALA A 52 14.46 4.22 -2.87
CA ALA A 52 15.17 4.85 -3.97
C ALA A 52 14.19 5.57 -4.91
N LEU A 53 13.07 4.95 -5.26
CA LEU A 53 12.02 5.59 -6.07
C LEU A 53 11.43 6.83 -5.38
N ILE A 54 11.23 6.81 -4.06
CA ILE A 54 10.78 7.99 -3.30
C ILE A 54 11.79 9.13 -3.42
N GLN A 55 13.09 8.84 -3.30
CA GLN A 55 14.13 9.88 -3.46
C GLN A 55 14.16 10.46 -4.88
N GLU A 56 13.89 9.65 -5.91
CA GLU A 56 13.81 10.12 -7.30
C GLU A 56 12.61 11.05 -7.51
N VAL A 57 11.42 10.68 -7.01
CA VAL A 57 10.25 11.56 -7.07
C VAL A 57 10.53 12.86 -6.33
N LYS A 58 11.23 12.79 -5.20
CA LYS A 58 11.65 13.98 -4.46
C LYS A 58 12.55 14.88 -5.31
N ALA A 59 13.57 14.33 -5.97
CA ALA A 59 14.46 15.10 -6.84
C ALA A 59 13.69 15.73 -8.02
N LEU A 60 12.72 15.02 -8.60
CA LEU A 60 11.85 15.56 -9.64
C LEU A 60 11.00 16.72 -9.11
N CYS A 61 10.39 16.58 -7.93
CA CYS A 61 9.63 17.67 -7.32
C CYS A 61 10.50 18.88 -6.95
N ASP A 62 11.74 18.66 -6.51
CA ASP A 62 12.70 19.73 -6.25
C ASP A 62 13.06 20.49 -7.53
N LYS A 63 13.19 19.81 -8.68
CA LYS A 63 13.41 20.45 -9.99
C LYS A 63 12.23 21.35 -10.39
N HIS A 64 11.01 20.97 -10.04
CA HIS A 64 9.81 21.77 -10.29
C HIS A 64 9.55 22.84 -9.22
N LYS A 65 10.48 23.09 -8.28
CA LYS A 65 10.31 24.08 -7.20
C LYS A 65 10.23 25.54 -7.59
N SER A 66 10.65 25.93 -8.78
CA SER A 66 10.57 27.33 -9.22
C SER A 66 9.14 27.87 -9.36
N GLY A 67 8.11 27.00 -9.36
CA GLY A 67 6.70 27.41 -9.40
C GLY A 67 6.06 27.70 -8.03
N TYR A 68 6.75 27.45 -6.92
CA TYR A 68 6.19 27.68 -5.58
C TYR A 68 6.31 29.14 -5.16
N LYS A 69 5.21 29.74 -4.65
CA LYS A 69 5.25 31.08 -4.06
C LYS A 69 6.22 31.10 -2.87
N SER A 70 7.09 32.10 -2.81
CA SER A 70 8.11 32.27 -1.75
C SER A 70 7.50 32.14 -0.35
N GLY A 71 7.87 31.09 0.39
CA GLY A 71 7.33 30.77 1.72
C GLY A 71 7.13 29.27 1.97
N THR A 72 6.99 28.48 0.91
CA THR A 72 6.86 27.01 0.92
C THR A 72 8.21 26.29 0.98
N LYS A 73 9.16 26.80 1.78
CA LYS A 73 10.53 26.25 1.83
C LYS A 73 10.60 24.83 2.40
N ASP A 74 9.62 24.43 3.21
CA ASP A 74 9.53 23.09 3.78
C ASP A 74 8.34 22.32 3.19
N VAL A 75 8.45 21.97 1.91
CA VAL A 75 7.69 20.84 1.36
C VAL A 75 8.28 19.58 1.99
N HIS A 76 7.48 18.79 2.71
CA HIS A 76 7.84 17.41 3.06
C HIS A 76 7.82 16.57 1.78
N VAL A 77 8.79 16.81 0.88
CA VAL A 77 8.83 16.24 -0.49
C VAL A 77 8.86 14.70 -0.43
N THR A 78 9.39 14.16 0.66
CA THR A 78 9.36 12.73 0.95
C THR A 78 7.93 12.18 1.00
N ASP A 79 6.96 12.89 1.57
CA ASP A 79 5.57 12.42 1.66
C ASP A 79 4.85 12.51 0.31
N ALA A 80 5.16 13.52 -0.50
CA ALA A 80 4.68 13.60 -1.86
C ALA A 80 5.23 12.44 -2.73
N GLY A 81 6.51 12.10 -2.56
CA GLY A 81 7.12 10.93 -3.20
C GLY A 81 6.40 9.62 -2.85
N LYS A 82 6.04 9.46 -1.58
CA LYS A 82 5.29 8.28 -1.10
C LYS A 82 3.93 8.11 -1.78
N ILE A 83 3.21 9.20 -2.04
CA ILE A 83 1.88 9.18 -2.68
C ILE A 83 1.94 8.60 -4.09
N LEU A 84 2.98 8.93 -4.89
CA LEU A 84 3.13 8.36 -6.23
C LEU A 84 3.70 6.94 -6.17
N VAL A 85 4.74 6.73 -5.36
CA VAL A 85 5.44 5.44 -5.28
C VAL A 85 4.54 4.32 -4.80
N ARG A 86 3.57 4.57 -3.90
CA ARG A 86 2.64 3.52 -3.46
C ARG A 86 1.88 2.83 -4.60
N TYR A 87 1.53 3.56 -5.67
CA TYR A 87 0.87 2.97 -6.84
C TYR A 87 1.85 2.09 -7.64
N ILE A 88 3.11 2.52 -7.76
CA ILE A 88 4.18 1.76 -8.40
C ILE A 88 4.44 0.47 -7.60
N SER A 89 4.66 0.59 -6.29
CA SER A 89 4.92 -0.53 -5.39
C SER A 89 3.75 -1.50 -5.37
N ALA A 90 2.50 -1.01 -5.31
CA ALA A 90 1.31 -1.88 -5.36
C ALA A 90 1.19 -2.65 -6.68
N TYR A 91 1.49 -2.02 -7.83
CA TYR A 91 1.54 -2.72 -9.12
C TYR A 91 2.61 -3.81 -9.12
N ASN A 92 3.84 -3.43 -8.76
CA ASN A 92 4.98 -4.33 -8.80
C ASN A 92 4.84 -5.48 -7.80
N TRP A 93 4.12 -5.28 -6.71
CA TRP A 93 3.85 -6.31 -5.72
C TRP A 93 3.21 -7.57 -6.31
N TYR A 94 2.38 -7.43 -7.34
CA TYR A 94 1.81 -8.55 -8.08
C TYR A 94 2.86 -9.28 -8.93
N THR A 95 3.78 -8.53 -9.55
CA THR A 95 4.76 -9.04 -10.50
C THR A 95 6.04 -9.57 -9.84
N ARG A 96 6.17 -9.45 -8.51
CA ARG A 96 7.32 -9.99 -7.76
C ARG A 96 7.25 -11.52 -7.75
N ALA A 97 8.37 -12.16 -8.10
CA ALA A 97 8.45 -13.61 -8.26
C ALA A 97 8.01 -14.42 -7.03
N SER A 98 8.05 -13.83 -5.83
CA SER A 98 7.59 -14.45 -4.58
C SER A 98 6.06 -14.51 -4.41
N PHE A 99 5.27 -13.86 -5.28
CA PHE A 99 3.83 -13.68 -5.12
C PHE A 99 2.95 -14.49 -6.09
N GLU A 100 3.55 -15.16 -7.08
CA GLU A 100 2.82 -15.92 -8.11
C GLU A 100 1.91 -17.02 -7.54
N GLN A 101 2.13 -17.44 -6.30
CA GLN A 101 1.39 -18.53 -5.63
C GLN A 101 0.54 -18.11 -4.42
N VAL A 102 0.42 -16.81 -4.13
CA VAL A 102 -0.39 -16.32 -3.01
C VAL A 102 -1.85 -16.15 -3.46
N GLU A 103 -2.82 -16.54 -2.62
CA GLU A 103 -4.24 -16.27 -2.87
C GLU A 103 -4.50 -14.76 -2.97
N ASP A 104 -5.37 -14.33 -3.88
CA ASP A 104 -5.57 -12.90 -4.20
C ASP A 104 -6.06 -12.07 -2.99
N ASN A 105 -6.87 -12.66 -2.12
CA ASN A 105 -7.30 -12.04 -0.85
C ASN A 105 -6.13 -11.74 0.09
N ARG A 106 -5.11 -12.59 0.13
CA ARG A 106 -3.88 -12.41 0.91
C ARG A 106 -2.90 -11.45 0.22
N LYS A 107 -2.91 -11.38 -1.12
CA LYS A 107 -2.09 -10.41 -1.87
C LYS A 107 -2.41 -8.98 -1.45
N VAL A 108 -3.68 -8.61 -1.39
CA VAL A 108 -4.13 -7.27 -0.97
C VAL A 108 -3.63 -6.94 0.44
N HIS A 109 -3.86 -7.83 1.41
CA HIS A 109 -3.41 -7.61 2.78
C HIS A 109 -1.89 -7.46 2.89
N ARG A 110 -1.13 -8.30 2.17
CA ARG A 110 0.34 -8.23 2.19
C ARG A 110 0.89 -6.97 1.54
N THR A 111 0.28 -6.51 0.44
CA THR A 111 0.64 -5.22 -0.15
C THR A 111 0.36 -4.09 0.84
N LEU A 112 -0.77 -4.11 1.53
CA LEU A 112 -1.10 -3.10 2.55
C LEU A 112 -0.10 -3.07 3.70
N MET A 113 0.31 -4.24 4.21
CA MET A 113 1.32 -4.32 5.28
C MET A 113 2.67 -3.72 4.84
N HIS A 114 3.15 -4.06 3.65
CA HIS A 114 4.40 -3.50 3.13
C HIS A 114 4.33 -1.99 2.91
N LEU A 115 3.23 -1.51 2.32
CA LEU A 115 3.00 -0.07 2.16
C LEU A 115 2.91 0.65 3.51
N GLY A 116 2.33 0.00 4.52
CA GLY A 116 2.28 0.49 5.90
C GLY A 116 3.69 0.69 6.49
N ASP A 117 4.56 -0.32 6.38
CA ASP A 117 5.94 -0.26 6.87
C ASP A 117 6.78 0.85 6.22
N LEU A 118 6.48 1.21 4.98
CA LEU A 118 7.11 2.31 4.24
C LEU A 118 6.52 3.69 4.55
N GLY A 119 5.41 3.75 5.29
CA GLY A 119 4.61 4.96 5.47
C GLY A 119 3.94 5.42 4.17
N THR A 120 3.80 4.53 3.17
CA THR A 120 3.18 4.76 1.85
C THR A 120 1.77 4.17 1.78
N ALA A 121 1.08 4.12 2.91
CA ALA A 121 -0.20 3.44 3.03
C ALA A 121 -1.24 3.89 1.98
N MET A 122 -2.11 2.96 1.62
CA MET A 122 -3.01 3.08 0.47
C MET A 122 -4.34 2.41 0.81
N LYS A 123 -5.42 2.82 0.15
CA LYS A 123 -6.73 2.20 0.37
C LYS A 123 -6.76 0.79 -0.19
N GLN A 124 -7.43 -0.12 0.52
CA GLN A 124 -7.59 -1.52 0.09
C GLN A 124 -8.15 -1.64 -1.33
N TYR A 125 -9.14 -0.82 -1.68
CA TYR A 125 -9.73 -0.79 -3.01
C TYR A 125 -8.73 -0.40 -4.10
N ASP A 126 -7.92 0.64 -3.85
CA ASP A 126 -6.94 1.08 -4.84
C ASP A 126 -5.83 0.03 -4.98
N VAL A 127 -5.40 -0.62 -3.89
CA VAL A 127 -4.47 -1.75 -3.93
C VAL A 127 -5.02 -2.87 -4.80
N ALA A 128 -6.28 -3.27 -4.57
CA ALA A 128 -6.94 -4.30 -5.37
C ALA A 128 -7.00 -3.93 -6.85
N ARG A 129 -7.29 -2.67 -7.19
CA ARG A 129 -7.26 -2.17 -8.58
C ARG A 129 -5.88 -2.28 -9.21
N MET A 130 -4.81 -1.92 -8.48
CA MET A 130 -3.45 -2.02 -8.99
C MET A 130 -3.05 -3.48 -9.27
N LEU A 131 -3.38 -4.38 -8.33
CA LEU A 131 -3.13 -5.81 -8.47
C LEU A 131 -3.91 -6.40 -9.64
N ASP A 132 -5.18 -6.02 -9.82
CA ASP A 132 -6.02 -6.47 -10.94
C ASP A 132 -5.50 -5.99 -12.30
N LYS A 133 -5.04 -4.73 -12.39
CA LYS A 133 -4.39 -4.22 -13.61
C LYS A 133 -3.13 -5.02 -13.96
N ALA A 134 -2.31 -5.36 -12.95
CA ALA A 134 -1.12 -6.18 -13.14
C ALA A 134 -1.47 -7.62 -13.56
N ALA A 135 -2.47 -8.25 -12.93
CA ALA A 135 -2.98 -9.57 -13.29
C ALA A 135 -3.47 -9.64 -14.74
N ASN A 136 -4.16 -8.58 -15.18
CA ASN A 136 -4.65 -8.42 -16.55
C ASN A 136 -3.57 -7.94 -17.54
N LYS A 137 -2.28 -7.95 -17.15
CA LYS A 137 -1.12 -7.59 -17.98
C LYS A 137 -1.20 -6.16 -18.56
N VAL A 138 -1.93 -5.26 -17.90
CA VAL A 138 -1.94 -3.85 -18.28
C VAL A 138 -0.58 -3.26 -17.97
N HIS A 139 0.14 -2.76 -18.96
CA HIS A 139 1.47 -2.20 -18.77
C HIS A 139 1.52 -1.18 -17.62
N MET A 140 2.52 -1.30 -16.73
CA MET A 140 2.65 -0.49 -15.51
C MET A 140 2.48 1.00 -15.76
N ASP A 141 3.09 1.52 -16.83
CA ASP A 141 2.98 2.94 -17.19
C ASP A 141 1.52 3.39 -17.33
N LYS A 142 0.71 2.59 -18.01
CA LYS A 142 -0.72 2.88 -18.21
C LYS A 142 -1.50 2.75 -16.90
N ALA A 143 -1.27 1.68 -16.14
CA ALA A 143 -1.97 1.40 -14.89
C ALA A 143 -1.74 2.51 -13.85
N VAL A 144 -0.47 2.89 -13.64
CA VAL A 144 -0.11 3.94 -12.67
C VAL A 144 -0.62 5.30 -13.12
N LYS A 145 -0.43 5.69 -14.39
CA LYS A 145 -0.90 6.99 -14.90
C LYS A 145 -2.42 7.15 -14.78
N GLU A 146 -3.19 6.12 -15.09
CA GLU A 146 -4.67 6.15 -15.02
C GLU A 146 -5.15 6.44 -13.59
N ILE A 147 -4.70 5.63 -12.62
CA ILE A 147 -5.14 5.75 -11.24
C ILE A 147 -4.55 7.00 -10.57
N PHE A 148 -3.31 7.37 -10.90
CA PHE A 148 -2.71 8.59 -10.38
C PHE A 148 -3.41 9.85 -10.93
N ALA A 149 -3.85 9.85 -12.18
CA ALA A 149 -4.63 10.95 -12.74
C ALA A 149 -6.00 11.10 -12.05
N GLU A 150 -6.67 9.99 -11.71
CA GLU A 150 -7.90 10.02 -10.90
C GLU A 150 -7.65 10.62 -9.51
N PHE A 151 -6.60 10.15 -8.82
CA PHE A 151 -6.21 10.71 -7.52
C PHE A 151 -5.93 12.21 -7.62
N MET A 152 -5.22 12.66 -8.65
CA MET A 152 -4.89 14.08 -8.83
C MET A 152 -6.12 14.95 -9.14
N LYS A 153 -7.12 14.40 -9.85
CA LYS A 153 -8.40 15.06 -10.07
C LYS A 153 -9.20 15.20 -8.77
N ASP A 154 -9.24 14.15 -7.96
CA ASP A 154 -9.89 14.19 -6.64
C ASP A 154 -9.17 15.16 -5.70
N ALA A 155 -7.83 15.19 -5.77
CA ALA A 155 -7.03 16.10 -4.98
C ALA A 155 -7.23 17.57 -5.37
N GLU A 156 -7.31 17.86 -6.66
CA GLU A 156 -7.63 19.20 -7.16
C GLU A 156 -9.00 19.68 -6.69
N ALA A 157 -10.01 18.81 -6.75
CA ALA A 157 -11.36 19.14 -6.31
C ALA A 157 -11.49 19.25 -4.77
N GLY A 158 -10.73 18.43 -4.04
CA GLY A 158 -10.80 18.38 -2.57
C GLY A 158 -9.92 19.39 -1.85
N LEU A 159 -8.84 19.88 -2.49
CA LEU A 159 -7.90 20.82 -1.89
C LEU A 159 -8.57 22.08 -1.29
N PRO A 160 -9.50 22.78 -2.00
CA PRO A 160 -10.20 23.93 -1.41
C PRO A 160 -10.98 23.57 -0.15
N VAL A 161 -11.57 22.38 -0.10
CA VAL A 161 -12.35 21.91 1.05
C VAL A 161 -11.44 21.59 2.23
N CYS A 162 -10.28 20.97 1.98
CA CYS A 162 -9.28 20.70 3.02
C CYS A 162 -8.68 22.00 3.59
N LEU A 163 -8.42 22.99 2.73
CA LEU A 163 -7.95 24.31 3.15
C LEU A 163 -9.02 25.05 3.95
N ASP A 164 -10.28 25.01 3.51
CA ASP A 164 -11.39 25.61 4.26
C ASP A 164 -11.55 24.94 5.64
N TRP A 165 -11.47 23.61 5.71
CA TRP A 165 -11.50 22.86 6.97
C TRP A 165 -10.39 23.33 7.92
N ARG A 166 -9.16 23.44 7.43
CA ARG A 166 -8.02 23.86 8.27
C ARG A 166 -8.04 25.34 8.64
N MET A 167 -8.31 26.22 7.68
CA MET A 167 -8.12 27.66 7.85
C MET A 167 -9.34 28.35 8.45
N LYS A 168 -10.56 27.85 8.18
CA LYS A 168 -11.80 28.46 8.68
C LYS A 168 -12.30 27.82 9.97
N LEU A 169 -12.14 26.49 10.13
CA LEU A 169 -12.56 25.79 11.36
C LEU A 169 -11.39 25.58 12.33
N ASN A 170 -10.18 25.32 11.81
CA ASN A 170 -8.96 25.04 12.55
C ASN A 170 -9.14 24.09 13.78
N PRO A 171 -9.85 22.96 13.64
CA PRO A 171 -9.99 22.01 14.73
C PRO A 171 -8.64 21.35 15.07
N HIS A 172 -8.47 20.95 16.33
CA HIS A 172 -7.38 20.04 16.70
C HIS A 172 -7.52 18.71 15.95
N ASP A 173 -6.40 18.03 15.67
CA ASP A 173 -6.39 16.76 14.93
C ASP A 173 -7.24 15.69 15.63
N SER A 174 -7.23 15.63 16.96
CA SER A 174 -8.07 14.73 17.75
C SER A 174 -9.57 14.99 17.56
N THR A 175 -9.99 16.26 17.47
CA THR A 175 -11.38 16.65 17.17
C THR A 175 -11.75 16.26 15.74
N SER A 176 -10.86 16.50 14.77
CA SER A 176 -11.06 16.07 13.38
C SER A 176 -11.24 14.56 13.31
N ASN A 177 -10.38 13.78 13.97
CA ASN A 177 -10.44 12.32 13.96
C ASN A 177 -11.77 11.81 14.49
N ALA A 178 -12.19 12.31 15.65
CA ALA A 178 -13.48 11.95 16.26
C ALA A 178 -14.67 12.22 15.32
N PHE A 179 -14.65 13.36 14.62
CA PHE A 179 -15.69 13.71 13.66
C PHE A 179 -15.71 12.73 12.47
N PHE A 180 -14.56 12.48 11.85
CA PHE A 180 -14.48 11.61 10.68
C PHE A 180 -14.72 10.13 11.01
N GLU A 181 -14.26 9.64 12.16
CA GLU A 181 -14.59 8.30 12.67
C GLU A 181 -16.12 8.12 12.75
N THR A 182 -16.81 9.09 13.35
CA THR A 182 -18.28 9.04 13.46
C THR A 182 -18.98 9.00 12.10
N LEU A 183 -18.47 9.72 11.10
CA LEU A 183 -19.01 9.67 9.74
C LEU A 183 -18.76 8.34 9.05
N ILE A 184 -17.60 7.73 9.29
CA ILE A 184 -17.23 6.41 8.76
C ILE A 184 -18.11 5.33 9.38
N ASP A 185 -18.31 5.36 10.69
CA ASP A 185 -19.18 4.42 11.41
C ASP A 185 -20.61 4.50 10.88
N LYS A 186 -21.15 5.72 10.73
CA LYS A 186 -22.48 5.93 10.13
C LYS A 186 -22.58 5.43 8.69
N ARG A 187 -21.49 5.53 7.91
CA ARG A 187 -21.44 4.96 6.55
C ARG A 187 -21.46 3.44 6.58
N GLN A 188 -20.77 2.81 7.53
CA GLN A 188 -20.80 1.36 7.69
C GLN A 188 -22.18 0.85 8.10
N GLU A 189 -22.88 1.59 8.97
CA GLU A 189 -24.24 1.26 9.40
C GLU A 189 -25.28 1.45 8.28
N ASN A 190 -25.20 2.55 7.54
CA ASN A 190 -26.26 2.97 6.62
C ASN A 190 -25.94 2.78 5.13
N GLY A 191 -24.72 2.35 4.80
CA GLY A 191 -24.23 2.18 3.42
C GLY A 191 -23.83 3.47 2.70
N SER A 192 -24.15 4.64 3.23
CA SER A 192 -23.77 5.96 2.67
C SER A 192 -23.37 6.95 3.75
N LEU A 193 -22.62 7.99 3.38
CA LEU A 193 -22.33 9.10 4.30
C LEU A 193 -23.63 9.86 4.65
N PRO A 194 -23.73 10.43 5.86
CA PRO A 194 -24.76 11.41 6.19
C PRO A 194 -24.74 12.59 5.23
N LYS A 195 -25.89 13.22 5.01
CA LYS A 195 -25.97 14.48 4.25
C LYS A 195 -25.46 15.64 5.08
N VAL A 196 -25.03 16.73 4.43
CA VAL A 196 -24.59 17.96 5.12
C VAL A 196 -25.66 18.51 6.04
N SER A 197 -26.94 18.39 5.68
CA SER A 197 -28.08 18.80 6.53
C SER A 197 -28.19 18.03 7.84
N GLU A 198 -27.60 16.83 7.91
CA GLU A 198 -27.67 15.94 9.08
C GLU A 198 -26.46 16.13 10.01
N LEU A 199 -25.45 16.89 9.60
CA LEU A 199 -24.23 17.09 10.38
C LEU A 199 -24.47 17.84 11.70
N GLY A 200 -25.40 18.79 11.73
CA GLY A 200 -25.73 19.55 12.95
C GLY A 200 -26.10 18.63 14.13
N PRO A 201 -27.15 17.80 14.00
CA PRO A 201 -27.50 16.79 15.01
C PRO A 201 -26.37 15.83 15.39
N ILE A 202 -25.53 15.44 14.42
CA ILE A 202 -24.36 14.57 14.68
C ILE A 202 -23.35 15.27 15.58
N ILE A 203 -23.06 16.55 15.31
CA ILE A 203 -22.12 17.34 16.10
C ILE A 203 -22.69 17.62 17.50
N GLU A 204 -24.00 17.87 17.63
CA GLU A 204 -24.66 18.00 18.93
C GLU A 204 -24.51 16.74 19.78
N GLN A 205 -24.64 15.56 19.16
CA GLN A 205 -24.40 14.30 19.86
C GLN A 205 -22.92 14.16 20.26
N LEU A 206 -21.98 14.50 19.38
CA LEU A 206 -20.55 14.49 19.69
C LEU A 206 -20.17 15.44 20.83
N ILE A 207 -20.84 16.59 20.95
CA ILE A 207 -20.66 17.50 22.10
C ILE A 207 -21.14 16.84 23.39
N LYS A 208 -22.25 16.08 23.38
CA LYS A 208 -22.72 15.37 24.57
C LYS A 208 -21.76 14.26 24.99
N ASP A 209 -21.26 13.51 24.01
CA ASP A 209 -20.38 12.36 24.27
C ASP A 209 -18.94 12.78 24.58
N ARG A 210 -18.50 13.91 24.02
CA ARG A 210 -17.13 14.44 24.13
C ARG A 210 -17.14 15.96 24.36
N PRO A 211 -17.64 16.45 25.52
CA PRO A 211 -17.89 17.88 25.77
C PRO A 211 -16.65 18.77 25.73
N ASN A 212 -15.46 18.20 25.96
CA ASN A 212 -14.19 18.94 25.91
C ASN A 212 -13.54 18.92 24.52
N ALA A 213 -14.03 18.10 23.58
CA ALA A 213 -13.43 17.95 22.25
C ALA A 213 -14.16 18.80 21.19
N PHE A 214 -15.43 19.11 21.40
CA PHE A 214 -16.28 19.84 20.45
C PHE A 214 -16.90 21.07 21.10
N ALA A 215 -16.90 22.19 20.37
CA ALA A 215 -17.50 23.43 20.81
C ALA A 215 -18.85 23.68 20.12
N LYS A 216 -19.79 24.35 20.81
CA LYS A 216 -21.16 24.58 20.29
C LYS A 216 -21.21 25.28 18.93
N TRP A 217 -20.25 26.18 18.64
CA TRP A 217 -20.18 26.88 17.35
C TRP A 217 -19.99 25.91 16.16
N MET A 218 -19.37 24.75 16.40
CA MET A 218 -19.11 23.75 15.35
C MET A 218 -20.40 23.19 14.73
N VAL A 219 -21.51 23.14 15.48
CA VAL A 219 -22.83 22.67 15.00
C VAL A 219 -23.28 23.47 13.78
N THR A 220 -22.95 24.76 13.74
CA THR A 220 -23.36 25.68 12.67
C THR A 220 -22.27 25.86 11.62
N ASP A 221 -21.00 25.93 12.03
CA ASP A 221 -19.91 26.31 11.13
C ASP A 221 -19.38 25.14 10.29
N ILE A 222 -19.36 23.92 10.83
CA ILE A 222 -18.94 22.73 10.07
C ILE A 222 -19.82 22.51 8.83
N PRO A 223 -21.16 22.46 8.93
CA PRO A 223 -22.01 22.31 7.75
C PRO A 223 -21.84 23.43 6.74
N LYS A 224 -21.64 24.67 7.20
CA LYS A 224 -21.42 25.84 6.33
C LYS A 224 -20.09 25.76 5.57
N VAL A 225 -19.02 25.31 6.22
CA VAL A 225 -17.69 25.17 5.61
C VAL A 225 -17.63 24.00 4.62
N ILE A 226 -18.33 22.91 4.93
CA ILE A 226 -18.43 21.75 4.04
C ILE A 226 -19.36 22.06 2.86
N GLU A 227 -20.45 22.80 3.09
CA GLU A 227 -21.36 23.38 2.08
C GLU A 227 -22.22 22.38 1.28
N SER A 228 -21.70 21.20 0.91
CA SER A 228 -22.42 20.21 0.09
C SER A 228 -22.01 18.76 0.35
N ASP A 229 -22.92 17.83 0.05
CA ASP A 229 -22.69 16.38 0.18
C ASP A 229 -21.47 15.91 -0.65
N LYS A 230 -21.24 16.52 -1.82
CA LYS A 230 -20.07 16.23 -2.66
C LYS A 230 -18.76 16.64 -1.98
N ARG A 231 -18.73 17.80 -1.34
CA ARG A 231 -17.56 18.27 -0.58
C ARG A 231 -17.33 17.42 0.67
N LEU A 232 -18.39 16.95 1.31
CA LEU A 232 -18.31 16.00 2.43
C LEU A 232 -17.67 14.67 1.99
N GLU A 233 -18.14 14.07 0.89
CA GLU A 233 -17.57 12.83 0.36
C GLU A 233 -16.08 13.02 -0.01
N LEU A 234 -15.73 14.12 -0.66
CA LEU A 234 -14.33 14.43 -0.97
C LEU A 234 -13.47 14.57 0.29
N LEU A 235 -13.96 15.27 1.31
CA LEU A 235 -13.23 15.50 2.55
C LEU A 235 -13.03 14.19 3.34
N VAL A 236 -14.08 13.37 3.47
CA VAL A 236 -13.99 12.04 4.11
C VAL A 236 -13.07 11.13 3.30
N ARG A 237 -13.17 11.14 1.97
CA ARG A 237 -12.31 10.34 1.09
C ARG A 237 -10.83 10.74 1.24
N LEU A 238 -10.51 12.02 1.30
CA LEU A 238 -9.12 12.46 1.49
C LEU A 238 -8.64 12.21 2.93
N ARG A 239 -9.50 12.37 3.95
CA ARG A 239 -9.15 12.08 5.35
C ARG A 239 -8.77 10.62 5.55
N THR A 240 -9.53 9.73 4.93
CA THR A 240 -9.36 8.28 5.04
C THR A 240 -8.26 7.73 4.13
N ASP A 241 -7.60 8.59 3.36
CA ASP A 241 -6.40 8.20 2.64
C ASP A 241 -5.22 8.13 3.62
N ALA A 242 -4.73 6.92 3.86
CA ALA A 242 -3.63 6.67 4.79
C ALA A 242 -2.28 7.29 4.36
N GLY A 243 -2.15 7.70 3.09
CA GLY A 243 -1.01 8.46 2.60
C GLY A 243 -1.11 9.97 2.86
N LEU A 244 -2.22 10.45 3.43
CA LEU A 244 -2.49 11.86 3.72
C LEU A 244 -2.82 12.06 5.22
N PRO A 245 -1.84 11.89 6.12
CA PRO A 245 -2.10 11.91 7.56
C PRO A 245 -2.65 13.25 8.07
N ASN A 246 -2.26 14.37 7.44
CA ASN A 246 -2.70 15.72 7.79
C ASN A 246 -3.45 16.38 6.62
N LEU A 247 -4.71 16.74 6.85
CA LEU A 247 -5.52 17.51 5.90
C LEU A 247 -5.15 18.99 5.96
N ALA A 248 -4.28 19.45 5.06
CA ALA A 248 -4.17 20.84 4.57
C ALA A 248 -2.79 21.14 3.98
N GLU A 249 -1.91 21.84 4.71
CA GLU A 249 -0.69 22.43 4.15
C GLU A 249 0.24 21.37 3.52
N ASN A 250 0.39 20.20 4.16
CA ASN A 250 1.16 19.09 3.62
C ASN A 250 0.50 18.45 2.38
N PHE A 251 -0.83 18.46 2.33
CA PHE A 251 -1.59 17.98 1.17
C PHE A 251 -1.48 18.95 0.00
N GLU A 252 -1.63 20.26 0.24
CA GLU A 252 -1.42 21.30 -0.76
C GLU A 252 -0.01 21.23 -1.35
N LYS A 253 1.00 21.19 -0.48
CA LYS A 253 2.41 21.07 -0.87
C LYS A 253 2.67 19.80 -1.70
N SER A 254 2.11 18.66 -1.28
CA SER A 254 2.20 17.40 -2.02
C SER A 254 1.52 17.48 -3.39
N TYR A 255 0.30 18.04 -3.45
CA TYR A 255 -0.44 18.22 -4.69
C TYR A 255 0.31 19.11 -5.69
N ILE A 256 0.84 20.26 -5.24
CA ILE A 256 1.60 21.16 -6.11
C ILE A 256 2.89 20.49 -6.62
N CYS A 257 3.55 19.65 -5.82
CA CYS A 257 4.71 18.85 -6.25
C CYS A 257 4.36 17.81 -7.31
N LEU A 258 3.24 17.12 -7.14
CA LEU A 258 2.87 16.01 -7.99
C LEU A 258 2.16 16.43 -9.28
N LYS A 259 1.44 17.56 -9.29
CA LYS A 259 0.66 18.04 -10.44
C LYS A 259 1.49 18.18 -11.72
N PRO A 260 2.70 18.77 -11.71
CA PRO A 260 3.53 18.87 -12.91
C PRO A 260 3.95 17.50 -13.47
N LEU A 261 4.08 16.47 -12.63
CA LEU A 261 4.56 15.15 -13.04
C LEU A 261 3.54 14.38 -13.88
N VAL A 262 2.23 14.60 -13.67
CA VAL A 262 1.14 13.86 -14.36
C VAL A 262 1.24 13.98 -15.88
N GLY A 263 1.64 15.15 -16.39
CA GLY A 263 1.78 15.43 -17.82
C GLY A 263 3.22 15.41 -18.33
N SER A 264 4.20 15.11 -17.47
CA SER A 264 5.62 15.24 -17.79
C SER A 264 6.21 13.91 -18.29
N PRO A 265 7.17 13.96 -19.24
CA PRO A 265 7.88 12.76 -19.69
C PRO A 265 8.72 12.12 -18.57
N GLU A 266 9.11 12.88 -17.55
CA GLU A 266 9.84 12.39 -16.37
C GLU A 266 9.09 11.30 -15.59
N LEU A 267 7.75 11.35 -15.55
CA LEU A 267 6.96 10.27 -14.95
C LEU A 267 7.15 8.95 -15.72
N GLY A 268 7.21 8.99 -17.05
CA GLY A 268 7.48 7.81 -17.87
C GLY A 268 8.87 7.21 -17.58
N PHE A 269 9.89 8.06 -17.43
CA PHE A 269 11.24 7.61 -17.09
C PHE A 269 11.32 6.98 -15.68
N LEU A 270 10.63 7.57 -14.70
CA LEU A 270 10.52 7.00 -13.36
C LEU A 270 9.88 5.61 -13.40
N LEU A 271 8.80 5.44 -14.15
CA LEU A 271 8.09 4.16 -14.27
C LEU A 271 8.96 3.11 -14.97
N GLN A 272 9.67 3.47 -16.04
CA GLN A 272 10.64 2.57 -16.67
C GLN A 272 11.77 2.17 -15.71
N LYS A 273 12.29 3.13 -14.94
CA LYS A 273 13.32 2.87 -13.92
C LYS A 273 12.82 1.94 -12.83
N ALA A 274 11.58 2.10 -12.36
CA ALA A 274 10.98 1.22 -11.37
C ALA A 274 10.90 -0.22 -11.88
N GLY A 275 10.38 -0.44 -13.09
CA GLY A 275 10.30 -1.78 -13.68
C GLY A 275 11.67 -2.42 -13.89
N ARG A 276 12.68 -1.61 -14.23
CA ARG A 276 14.06 -2.08 -14.36
C ARG A 276 14.66 -2.48 -13.02
N LEU A 277 14.55 -1.65 -11.98
CA LEU A 277 15.08 -1.92 -10.65
C LEU A 277 14.47 -3.19 -10.05
N GLU A 278 13.16 -3.39 -10.21
CA GLU A 278 12.48 -4.63 -9.80
C GLU A 278 13.07 -5.85 -10.52
N LYS A 279 13.21 -5.78 -11.84
CA LYS A 279 13.77 -6.90 -12.62
C LYS A 279 15.23 -7.20 -12.26
N GLU A 280 16.04 -6.17 -12.04
CA GLU A 280 17.49 -6.28 -11.79
C GLU A 280 17.85 -6.65 -10.35
N SER A 281 16.96 -6.36 -9.39
CA SER A 281 17.27 -6.49 -7.95
C SER A 281 16.39 -7.51 -7.22
N LEU A 282 15.22 -7.84 -7.78
CA LEU A 282 14.23 -8.74 -7.19
C LEU A 282 13.95 -9.99 -8.04
N SER A 283 14.86 -10.34 -8.96
CA SER A 283 14.75 -11.60 -9.71
C SER A 283 14.82 -12.81 -8.77
N TRP A 284 14.04 -13.85 -9.09
CA TRP A 284 13.99 -15.08 -8.31
C TRP A 284 15.37 -15.71 -8.18
N GLU A 285 16.15 -15.72 -9.26
CA GLU A 285 17.51 -16.28 -9.26
C GLU A 285 18.48 -15.51 -8.36
N GLN A 286 18.34 -14.20 -8.21
CA GLN A 286 19.27 -13.41 -7.38
C GLN A 286 18.87 -13.35 -5.90
N VAL A 287 17.58 -13.39 -5.61
CA VAL A 287 17.10 -13.25 -4.22
C VAL A 287 16.90 -14.60 -3.56
N VAL A 288 16.46 -15.60 -4.33
CA VAL A 288 16.10 -16.92 -3.83
C VAL A 288 16.99 -18.02 -4.41
N GLY A 289 17.55 -17.84 -5.60
CA GLY A 289 18.48 -18.78 -6.22
C GLY A 289 19.63 -19.21 -5.31
N PRO A 290 20.32 -18.33 -4.54
CA PRO A 290 21.36 -18.76 -3.62
C PRO A 290 20.85 -19.70 -2.51
N ALA A 291 19.64 -19.46 -1.99
CA ALA A 291 19.01 -20.33 -1.01
C ALA A 291 18.60 -21.67 -1.62
N VAL A 292 18.00 -21.66 -2.82
CA VAL A 292 17.65 -22.89 -3.55
C VAL A 292 18.88 -23.73 -3.89
N THR A 293 19.96 -23.12 -4.36
CA THR A 293 21.23 -23.81 -4.64
C THR A 293 21.85 -24.37 -3.36
N ALA A 294 21.82 -23.63 -2.26
CA ALA A 294 22.28 -24.14 -0.96
C ALA A 294 21.44 -25.34 -0.50
N ILE A 295 20.13 -25.29 -0.70
CA ILE A 295 19.19 -26.39 -0.39
C ILE A 295 19.45 -27.60 -1.27
N GLN A 296 19.68 -27.40 -2.58
CA GLN A 296 20.05 -28.48 -3.49
C GLN A 296 21.37 -29.14 -3.06
N ASN A 297 22.36 -28.34 -2.65
CA ASN A 297 23.63 -28.84 -2.15
C ASN A 297 23.50 -29.60 -0.82
N MET A 298 22.59 -29.18 0.06
CA MET A 298 22.27 -29.92 1.29
C MET A 298 21.43 -31.17 1.00
N GLY A 299 20.56 -31.12 0.00
CA GLY A 299 19.75 -32.25 -0.47
C GLY A 299 20.57 -33.39 -1.07
N LEU A 300 21.72 -33.07 -1.68
CA LEU A 300 22.74 -34.06 -2.07
C LEU A 300 23.33 -34.82 -0.87
N GLN A 301 23.12 -34.34 0.35
CA GLN A 301 23.49 -35.01 1.61
C GLN A 301 22.28 -35.66 2.33
N SER A 302 21.06 -35.49 1.81
CA SER A 302 19.84 -36.09 2.38
C SER A 302 19.70 -37.56 1.97
N LYS A 303 19.19 -38.39 2.89
CA LYS A 303 18.97 -39.82 2.64
C LYS A 303 17.70 -40.04 1.80
N GLY A 304 17.71 -39.66 0.52
CA GLY A 304 16.81 -40.25 -0.48
C GLY A 304 15.75 -39.36 -1.14
N CYS A 305 15.71 -38.04 -0.90
CA CYS A 305 14.84 -37.13 -1.66
C CYS A 305 15.59 -36.50 -2.85
N SER A 306 14.98 -36.48 -4.05
CA SER A 306 15.61 -35.87 -5.23
C SER A 306 15.72 -34.34 -5.08
N ALA A 307 16.74 -33.75 -5.69
CA ALA A 307 16.97 -32.31 -5.66
C ALA A 307 15.77 -31.49 -6.19
N GLU A 308 14.98 -32.05 -7.12
CA GLU A 308 13.74 -31.42 -7.59
C GLU A 308 12.63 -31.41 -6.52
N VAL A 309 12.48 -32.49 -5.75
CA VAL A 309 11.48 -32.57 -4.67
C VAL A 309 11.81 -31.57 -3.56
N LEU A 310 13.08 -31.48 -3.17
CA LEU A 310 13.56 -30.53 -2.16
C LEU A 310 13.45 -29.07 -2.62
N ALA A 311 13.71 -28.79 -3.91
CA ALA A 311 13.46 -27.48 -4.49
C ALA A 311 11.96 -27.13 -4.54
N GLY A 312 11.09 -28.12 -4.75
CA GLY A 312 9.64 -27.97 -4.65
C GLY A 312 9.17 -27.63 -3.23
N ILE A 313 9.67 -28.35 -2.23
CA ILE A 313 9.35 -28.12 -0.81
C ILE A 313 9.88 -26.76 -0.35
N ALA A 314 11.11 -26.39 -0.74
CA ALA A 314 11.66 -25.07 -0.46
C ALA A 314 10.80 -23.95 -1.07
N LYS A 315 10.27 -24.13 -2.29
CA LYS A 315 9.31 -23.20 -2.90
C LYS A 315 8.03 -23.08 -2.07
N GLU A 316 7.51 -24.20 -1.54
CA GLU A 316 6.31 -24.17 -0.69
C GLU A 316 6.57 -23.55 0.70
N TYR A 317 7.70 -23.83 1.35
CA TYR A 317 8.09 -23.21 2.63
C TYR A 317 8.55 -21.75 2.48
N MET A 318 9.00 -21.35 1.29
CA MET A 318 9.23 -19.94 0.95
C MET A 318 7.95 -19.17 0.69
N ARG A 319 6.79 -19.83 0.61
CA ARG A 319 5.53 -19.11 0.79
C ARG A 319 5.66 -18.38 2.14
N PRO A 320 5.52 -17.05 2.15
CA PRO A 320 5.45 -16.34 3.42
C PRO A 320 4.30 -16.97 4.20
N VAL A 321 4.57 -17.51 5.39
CA VAL A 321 3.52 -17.98 6.29
C VAL A 321 3.00 -16.73 6.99
N LEU A 322 1.92 -16.18 6.43
CA LEU A 322 1.05 -15.17 7.03
C LEU A 322 -0.36 -15.41 6.48
#